data_AF-A0A8H4SPP6-F1
#
_entry.id   AF-A0A8H4SPP6-F1
#
_cell.length_a   1.000
_cell.length_b   1.000
_cell.length_c   1.000
_cell.angle_alpha   90.00
_cell.angle_beta   90.00
_cell.angle_gamma   90.00
#
_symmetry.space_group_name_H-M   'P 1'
#
loop_
_entity.id
_entity.type
_entity.pdbx_description
1 polymer ?
#
loop_
_entity_poly.entity_id
_entity_poly.type
_entity_poly.pdbx_seq_one_letter_code
_entity_poly.pdbx_strand_id
1 'polypeptide(L)' 'MSKEFTYQEVAEHNTKNDLYCVIHDKVYDVGPFIYEHP' A
#
# COMPACT_ATOMS: atom_id res chain seq x y z
N MET A 1 4.48 -16.91 0.09
CA MET A 1 5.34 -16.14 -0.84
C MET A 1 5.11 -14.67 -0.54
N SER A 2 6.08 -14.00 0.07
CA SER A 2 6.08 -12.54 0.23
C SER A 2 6.44 -11.92 -1.12
N LYS A 3 5.63 -10.95 -1.56
CA LYS A 3 5.85 -10.23 -2.82
C LYS A 3 6.80 -9.07 -2.54
N GLU A 4 7.88 -8.97 -3.30
CA GLU A 4 8.81 -7.84 -3.22
C GLU A 4 8.29 -6.71 -4.12
N PHE A 5 8.45 -5.47 -3.65
CA PHE A 5 8.02 -4.28 -4.37
C PHE A 5 9.17 -3.29 -4.43
N THR A 6 9.33 -2.63 -5.56
CA THR A 6 10.21 -1.47 -5.69
C THR A 6 9.49 -0.19 -5.26
N TYR A 7 10.25 0.85 -4.91
CA TYR A 7 9.67 2.16 -4.60
C TYR A 7 8.87 2.76 -5.76
N GLN A 8 9.25 2.44 -7.00
CA GLN A 8 8.52 2.89 -8.18
C GLN A 8 7.13 2.23 -8.23
N GLU A 9 7.05 0.92 -8.05
CA GLU A 9 5.77 0.19 -8.04
C GLU A 9 4.87 0.69 -6.90
N VAL A 10 5.42 0.87 -5.68
CA VAL A 10 4.64 1.41 -4.56
C VAL A 10 4.11 2.82 -4.84
N ALA A 11 4.85 3.65 -5.57
CA ALA A 11 4.43 5.01 -5.92
C ALA A 11 3.25 5.06 -6.91
N GLU A 12 3.04 3.99 -7.70
CA GLU A 12 1.88 3.86 -8.60
C GLU A 12 0.58 3.59 -7.82
N HIS A 13 0.66 2.97 -6.65
CA HIS A 13 -0.47 2.67 -5.77
C HIS A 13 -0.80 3.85 -4.83
N ASN A 14 -1.31 4.94 -5.40
CA ASN A 14 -1.55 6.22 -4.70
C ASN A 14 -3.00 6.74 -4.76
N THR A 15 -3.96 5.89 -5.13
CA THR A 15 -5.37 6.29 -5.30
C THR A 15 -6.27 5.73 -4.20
N LYS A 16 -7.45 6.32 -4.02
CA LYS A 16 -8.35 5.98 -2.90
C LYS A 16 -8.87 4.54 -2.91
N ASN A 17 -8.82 3.84 -4.03
CA ASN A 17 -9.20 2.43 -4.13
C ASN A 17 -7.98 1.50 -4.28
N ASP A 18 -6.79 2.06 -4.40
CA ASP A 18 -5.53 1.35 -4.60
C ASP A 18 -4.40 2.17 -3.98
N LEU A 19 -4.17 1.95 -2.68
CA LEU A 19 -3.25 2.72 -1.85
C LEU A 19 -2.32 1.80 -1.10
N TYR A 20 -1.01 1.91 -1.33
CA TYR A 20 -0.01 1.17 -0.59
C TYR A 20 0.77 2.10 0.36
N CYS A 21 1.09 1.60 1.55
CA CYS A 21 1.91 2.29 2.53
C CYS A 21 3.14 1.47 2.91
N VAL A 22 4.30 2.12 2.99
CA VAL A 22 5.52 1.51 3.52
C VAL A 22 5.66 1.87 5.00
N ILE A 23 5.65 0.87 5.88
CA ILE A 23 5.85 1.04 7.32
C ILE A 23 6.95 0.06 7.76
N HIS A 24 8.07 0.59 8.27
CA HIS A 24 9.24 -0.20 8.69
C HIS A 24 9.69 -1.22 7.62
N ASP A 25 9.96 -0.73 6.40
CA ASP A 25 10.42 -1.51 5.25
C ASP A 25 9.45 -2.63 4.79
N LYS A 26 8.17 -2.54 5.21
CA LYS A 26 7.11 -3.44 4.77
C LYS A 26 6.04 -2.67 4.02
N VAL A 27 5.61 -3.22 2.90
CA VAL A 27 4.53 -2.67 2.08
C VAL A 27 3.19 -3.25 2.55
N TYR A 28 2.25 -2.37 2.82
CA TYR A 28 0.88 -2.68 3.23
C TYR A 28 -0.10 -2.14 2.21
N ASP A 29 -1.02 -2.99 1.75
CA ASP A 29 -2.19 -2.54 1.00
C ASP A 29 -3.23 -2.01 1.98
N VAL A 30 -3.42 -0.69 1.98
CA VAL A 30 -4.36 0.00 2.86
C VAL A 30 -5.63 0.42 2.13
N GLY A 31 -5.73 0.19 0.81
CA GLY A 31 -6.93 0.49 0.00
C GLY A 31 -8.25 0.01 0.61
N PRO A 32 -8.39 -1.26 1.03
CA PRO A 32 -9.62 -1.76 1.64
C PRO A 32 -9.90 -1.16 3.04
N PHE A 33 -8.88 -0.66 3.74
CA PHE A 33 -9.01 -0.09 5.09
C PHE A 33 -9.42 1.38 5.10
N ILE A 34 -9.38 2.10 3.97
CA ILE A 34 -9.69 3.54 3.92
C ILE A 34 -11.12 3.86 4.37
N TYR A 35 -12.07 2.96 4.10
CA TYR A 35 -13.48 3.17 4.45
C TYR A 35 -13.82 2.79 5.90
N GLU A 36 -12.96 2.03 6.57
CA GLU A 36 -13.14 1.55 7.95
C GLU A 36 -12.20 2.24 8.96
N HIS A 37 -11.43 3.24 8.52
CA HIS A 37 -10.57 3.98 9.43
C HIS A 37 -11.44 4.82 10.40
N PRO A 38 -11.26 4.66 11.74
CA PRO A 38 -11.96 5.48 12.73
C PRO A 38 -11.69 6.98 12.54
#